data_AF-A0A085BDU5-F1
#
_entry.id   AF-A0A085BDU5-F1
#
_cell.length_a   1.000
_cell.length_b   1.000
_cell.length_c   1.000
_cell.angle_alpha   90.00
_cell.angle_beta   90.00
_cell.angle_gamma   90.00
#
_symmetry.space_group_name_H-M   'P 1'
#
loop_
_entity.id
_entity.type
_entity.pdbx_description
1 polymer ?
#
loop_
_entity_poly.entity_id
_entity_poly.type
_entity_poly.pdbx_seq_one_letter_code
_entity_poly.pdbx_strand_id
1 'polypeptide(L)'
;MDDKKLYIIAGCNGAGKTTASFTILPEILDCKEFVNADEIAKGLSPFQPEKVSFEAGRIMLNRINELLSEDENFAFETTLSTKSYKSKIIEAREKGYRVTLLFFWLQNTELAKERVKIRVSEGGHNILPEVIERRYIRGIKNLFEIYLPIVDGALIFDNSEGQHQFLAEKQIDGLLNIVNQEKFNLLKNYYDND
;
A
#
# COMPACT_ATOMS: atom_id res chain seq x y z
N MET A 1 3.28 9.96 -26.44
CA MET A 1 2.21 9.28 -25.70
C MET A 1 2.68 9.32 -24.27
N ASP A 2 2.07 10.15 -23.43
CA ASP A 2 2.53 10.29 -22.05
C ASP A 2 2.44 8.96 -21.33
N ASP A 3 3.51 8.60 -20.64
CA ASP A 3 3.64 7.36 -19.89
C ASP A 3 2.76 7.48 -18.64
N LYS A 4 1.48 7.07 -18.76
CA LYS A 4 0.50 7.09 -17.67
C LYS A 4 0.91 6.10 -16.59
N LYS A 5 1.03 6.54 -15.34
CA LYS A 5 1.57 5.76 -14.23
C LYS A 5 0.62 5.77 -13.06
N LEU A 6 0.37 4.57 -12.54
CA LEU A 6 -0.36 4.35 -11.31
C LEU A 6 0.56 3.68 -10.30
N TYR A 7 0.79 4.34 -9.16
CA TYR A 7 1.56 3.78 -8.06
C TYR A 7 0.67 3.32 -6.92
N ILE A 8 0.92 2.12 -6.41
CA ILE A 8 0.19 1.56 -5.27
C ILE A 8 1.18 1.44 -4.12
N ILE A 9 1.04 2.28 -3.10
CA ILE A 9 1.87 2.21 -1.90
C ILE A 9 1.15 1.32 -0.89
N ALA A 10 1.68 0.13 -0.68
CA ALA A 10 1.02 -0.98 -0.01
C ALA A 10 1.80 -1.51 1.19
N GLY A 11 1.11 -2.18 2.12
CA GLY A 11 1.73 -2.77 3.31
C GLY A 11 0.98 -2.53 4.62
N CYS A 12 1.36 -3.24 5.67
CA CYS A 12 0.66 -3.18 6.96
C CYS A 12 0.77 -1.81 7.64
N ASN A 13 -0.06 -1.58 8.66
CA ASN A 13 0.07 -0.39 9.50
C ASN A 13 1.43 -0.43 10.24
N GLY A 14 2.08 0.74 10.38
CA GLY A 14 3.42 0.82 10.98
C GLY A 14 4.59 0.49 10.03
N ALA A 15 4.33 0.08 8.78
CA ALA A 15 5.37 -0.26 7.82
C ALA A 15 6.13 0.94 7.22
N GLY A 16 5.75 2.19 7.51
CA GLY A 16 6.44 3.38 6.98
C GLY A 16 6.00 3.81 5.57
N LYS A 17 4.86 3.31 5.06
CA LYS A 17 4.32 3.63 3.74
C LYS A 17 4.18 5.13 3.47
N THR A 18 3.56 5.86 4.39
CA THR A 18 3.28 7.28 4.24
C THR A 18 4.58 8.09 4.17
N THR A 19 5.55 7.76 5.04
CA THR A 19 6.89 8.35 5.01
C THR A 19 7.57 8.11 3.65
N ALA A 20 7.58 6.86 3.19
CA ALA A 20 8.15 6.52 1.88
C ALA A 20 7.42 7.23 0.72
N SER A 21 6.10 7.40 0.82
CA SER A 21 5.29 8.09 -0.20
C SER A 21 5.73 9.54 -0.37
N PHE A 22 5.90 10.28 0.74
CA PHE A 22 6.25 11.69 0.70
C PHE A 22 7.69 11.95 0.21
N THR A 23 8.59 10.98 0.36
CA THR A 23 9.96 11.09 -0.15
C THR A 23 10.06 10.62 -1.60
N ILE A 24 9.48 9.46 -1.93
CA ILE A 24 9.69 8.81 -3.23
C ILE A 24 8.78 9.42 -4.31
N LEU A 25 7.51 9.70 -4.02
CA LEU A 25 6.55 10.09 -5.07
C LEU A 25 6.90 11.43 -5.74
N PRO A 26 7.17 12.53 -5.02
CA PRO A 26 7.42 13.83 -5.67
C PRO A 26 8.82 13.92 -6.27
N GLU A 27 9.84 13.41 -5.56
CA GLU A 27 11.24 13.63 -5.93
C GLU A 27 11.75 12.61 -6.96
N ILE A 28 11.26 11.38 -6.91
CA ILE A 28 11.79 10.28 -7.72
C ILE A 28 10.84 9.92 -8.87
N LEU A 29 9.53 10.01 -8.64
CA LEU A 29 8.52 9.52 -9.59
C LEU A 29 7.73 10.64 -10.29
N ASP A 30 7.99 11.91 -9.95
CA ASP A 30 7.26 13.10 -10.44
C ASP A 30 5.73 12.92 -10.36
N CYS A 31 5.28 12.24 -9.30
CA CYS A 31 3.88 11.94 -9.04
C CYS A 31 3.34 12.91 -7.99
N LYS A 32 2.49 13.84 -8.43
CA LYS A 32 1.98 14.94 -7.58
C LYS A 32 0.68 14.59 -6.87
N GLU A 33 -0.11 13.67 -7.44
CA GLU A 33 -1.39 13.24 -6.89
C GLU A 33 -1.21 12.01 -6.00
N PHE A 34 -1.51 12.15 -4.71
CA PHE A 34 -1.45 11.07 -3.73
C PHE A 34 -2.74 10.98 -2.92
N VAL A 35 -3.41 9.83 -3.00
CA VAL A 35 -4.69 9.59 -2.32
C VAL A 35 -4.52 8.63 -1.14
N ASN A 36 -4.87 9.07 0.07
CA ASN A 36 -4.74 8.28 1.30
C ASN A 36 -6.00 8.40 2.17
N ALA A 37 -6.65 7.27 2.47
CA ALA A 37 -7.86 7.23 3.29
C ALA A 37 -7.64 7.73 4.73
N ASP A 38 -6.48 7.48 5.35
CA ASP A 38 -6.20 7.93 6.72
C ASP A 38 -6.06 9.47 6.76
N GLU A 39 -5.46 10.08 5.73
CA GLU A 39 -5.35 11.55 5.62
C GLU A 39 -6.71 12.20 5.31
N ILE A 40 -7.53 11.58 4.45
CA ILE A 40 -8.91 12.03 4.20
C ILE A 40 -9.73 11.95 5.50
N ALA A 41 -9.63 10.86 6.26
CA ALA A 41 -10.36 10.69 7.50
C ALA A 41 -9.97 11.75 8.55
N LYS A 42 -8.67 12.08 8.66
CA LYS A 42 -8.18 13.17 9.51
C LYS A 42 -8.70 14.53 9.05
N GLY A 43 -8.77 14.78 7.75
CA GLY A 43 -9.34 16.02 7.21
C GLY A 43 -10.83 16.18 7.54
N LEU A 44 -11.60 15.08 7.47
CA LEU A 44 -13.04 15.08 7.80
C LEU A 44 -13.31 15.20 9.30
N SER A 45 -12.56 14.48 10.12
CA SER A 45 -12.75 14.39 11.57
C SER A 45 -11.39 14.37 12.26
N PRO A 46 -10.76 15.53 12.49
CA PRO A 46 -9.39 15.59 13.00
C PRO A 46 -9.22 14.96 14.39
N PHE A 47 -10.27 14.97 15.20
CA PHE A 47 -10.25 14.39 16.56
C PHE A 47 -10.75 12.94 16.64
N GLN A 48 -11.53 12.48 15.66
CA GLN A 48 -12.17 11.14 15.66
C GLN A 48 -12.21 10.54 14.23
N PRO A 49 -11.06 10.37 13.55
CA PRO A 49 -11.01 9.92 12.16
C PRO A 49 -11.50 8.48 11.97
N GLU A 50 -11.43 7.63 13.01
CA GLU A 50 -11.93 6.26 12.98
C GLU A 50 -13.44 6.18 12.68
N LYS A 51 -14.22 7.18 13.14
CA LYS A 51 -15.67 7.23 12.95
C LYS A 51 -16.09 7.51 11.51
N VAL A 52 -15.20 8.11 10.72
CA VAL A 52 -15.44 8.48 9.32
C VAL A 52 -14.66 7.59 8.34
N SER A 53 -14.06 6.50 8.81
CA SER A 53 -13.21 5.61 7.99
C SER A 53 -13.91 5.05 6.75
N PHE A 54 -15.20 4.72 6.85
CA PHE A 54 -15.99 4.26 5.69
C PHE A 54 -16.28 5.37 4.68
N GLU A 55 -16.57 6.58 5.17
CA GLU A 55 -16.79 7.75 4.33
C GLU A 55 -15.50 8.16 3.60
N ALA A 56 -14.39 8.22 4.33
CA ALA A 56 -13.07 8.47 3.77
C ALA A 56 -12.69 7.45 2.68
N GLY A 57 -13.01 6.17 2.89
CA GLY A 57 -12.82 5.13 1.86
C GLY A 57 -13.66 5.36 0.59
N ARG A 58 -14.89 5.89 0.71
CA ARG A 58 -15.72 6.24 -0.46
C ARG A 58 -15.17 7.46 -1.20
N ILE A 59 -14.75 8.50 -0.46
CA ILE A 59 -14.10 9.68 -1.04
C ILE A 59 -12.83 9.28 -1.78
N MET A 60 -12.01 8.43 -1.18
CA MET A 60 -10.81 7.90 -1.82
C MET A 60 -11.13 7.19 -3.15
N LEU A 61 -12.13 6.32 -3.18
CA LEU A 61 -12.53 5.64 -4.42
C LEU A 61 -13.05 6.61 -5.48
N ASN A 62 -13.79 7.65 -5.08
CA ASN A 62 -14.24 8.68 -6.01
C ASN A 62 -13.07 9.47 -6.59
N ARG A 63 -12.11 9.88 -5.75
CA ARG A 63 -10.91 10.60 -6.22
C ARG A 63 -10.08 9.76 -7.19
N ILE A 64 -9.96 8.45 -6.94
CA ILE A 64 -9.31 7.53 -7.89
C ILE A 64 -10.06 7.52 -9.23
N ASN A 65 -11.39 7.52 -9.24
CA ASN A 65 -12.17 7.56 -10.48
C ASN A 65 -11.96 8.87 -11.25
N GLU A 66 -11.92 9.99 -10.55
CA GLU A 66 -11.66 11.31 -11.14
C GLU A 66 -10.29 11.33 -11.83
N LEU A 67 -9.24 10.95 -11.12
CA LEU A 67 -7.87 10.90 -11.66
C LEU A 67 -7.76 9.95 -12.87
N LEU A 68 -8.42 8.79 -12.81
CA LEU A 68 -8.50 7.86 -13.94
C LEU A 68 -9.28 8.43 -15.14
N SER A 69 -10.19 9.38 -14.93
CA SER A 69 -10.96 10.04 -16.00
C SER A 69 -10.22 11.23 -16.60
N GLU A 70 -9.37 11.86 -15.80
CA GLU A 70 -8.53 13.00 -16.17
C GLU A 70 -7.19 12.57 -16.79
N ASP A 71 -6.92 11.26 -16.86
CA ASP A 71 -5.68 10.69 -17.37
C ASP A 71 -4.41 11.11 -16.58
N GLU A 72 -4.59 11.43 -15.30
CA GLU A 72 -3.54 11.92 -14.41
C GLU A 72 -2.60 10.81 -13.90
N ASN A 73 -1.33 11.14 -13.70
CA ASN A 73 -0.40 10.26 -12.98
C ASN A 73 -0.66 10.37 -11.47
N PHE A 74 -0.94 9.25 -10.81
CA PHE A 74 -1.28 9.27 -9.40
C PHE A 74 -0.78 8.06 -8.62
N ALA A 75 -0.78 8.24 -7.30
CA ALA A 75 -0.49 7.22 -6.33
C ALA A 75 -1.63 7.08 -5.32
N PHE A 76 -1.80 5.90 -4.75
CA PHE A 76 -2.66 5.74 -3.59
C PHE A 76 -2.09 4.80 -2.54
N GLU A 77 -2.37 5.07 -1.26
CA GLU A 77 -1.91 4.26 -0.14
C GLU A 77 -2.99 3.28 0.33
N THR A 78 -2.59 2.03 0.60
CA THR A 78 -3.51 1.01 1.10
C THR A 78 -2.79 -0.04 1.94
N THR A 79 -3.53 -0.74 2.79
CA THR A 79 -3.02 -1.96 3.45
C THR A 79 -3.21 -3.21 2.61
N LEU A 80 -3.85 -3.10 1.44
CA LEU A 80 -4.34 -4.21 0.62
C LEU A 80 -5.33 -5.15 1.34
N SER A 81 -5.84 -4.79 2.52
CA SER A 81 -6.76 -5.66 3.27
C SER A 81 -8.16 -5.78 2.64
N THR A 82 -8.48 -4.92 1.68
CA THR A 82 -9.72 -4.92 0.89
C THR A 82 -9.42 -5.35 -0.55
N LYS A 83 -10.43 -5.90 -1.22
CA LYS A 83 -10.39 -6.27 -2.65
C LYS A 83 -10.92 -5.16 -3.58
N SER A 84 -11.40 -4.05 -3.00
CA SER A 84 -12.09 -2.97 -3.73
C SER A 84 -11.25 -2.26 -4.79
N TYR A 85 -9.92 -2.31 -4.69
CA TYR A 85 -9.03 -1.66 -5.65
C TYR A 85 -8.74 -2.53 -6.89
N LYS A 86 -9.08 -3.83 -6.86
CA LYS A 86 -8.85 -4.74 -8.00
C LYS A 86 -9.43 -4.21 -9.30
N SER A 87 -10.69 -3.78 -9.28
CA SER A 87 -11.38 -3.26 -10.47
C SER A 87 -10.73 -1.97 -10.97
N LYS A 88 -10.28 -1.09 -10.07
CA LYS A 88 -9.58 0.16 -10.42
C LYS A 88 -8.24 -0.09 -11.10
N ILE A 89 -7.50 -1.11 -10.66
CA ILE A 89 -6.23 -1.50 -11.27
C ILE A 89 -6.45 -2.04 -12.68
N ILE A 90 -7.45 -2.90 -12.87
CA ILE A 90 -7.81 -3.43 -14.19
C ILE A 90 -8.21 -2.28 -15.13
N GLU A 91 -9.09 -1.39 -14.66
CA GLU A 91 -9.52 -0.20 -15.41
C GLU A 91 -8.33 0.69 -15.80
N ALA A 92 -7.39 0.93 -14.88
CA ALA A 92 -6.18 1.71 -15.16
C ALA A 92 -5.37 1.08 -16.29
N ARG A 93 -5.15 -0.24 -16.26
CA ARG A 93 -4.42 -0.97 -17.31
C ARG A 93 -5.12 -0.90 -18.66
N GLU A 94 -6.45 -1.04 -18.67
CA GLU A 94 -7.27 -0.88 -19.88
C GLU A 94 -7.16 0.55 -20.46
N LYS A 95 -6.95 1.56 -19.61
CA LYS A 95 -6.68 2.96 -20.01
C LYS A 95 -5.22 3.23 -20.37
N GLY A 96 -4.37 2.21 -20.39
CA GLY A 96 -2.97 2.30 -20.77
C GLY A 96 -2.02 2.75 -19.66
N TYR A 97 -2.43 2.67 -18.39
CA TYR A 97 -1.54 2.94 -17.27
C TYR A 97 -0.57 1.78 -17.06
N ARG A 98 0.69 2.13 -16.76
CA ARG A 98 1.64 1.22 -16.13
C ARG A 98 1.43 1.23 -14.62
N VAL A 99 1.01 0.10 -14.07
CA VAL A 99 0.71 -0.05 -12.65
C VAL A 99 1.89 -0.65 -11.89
N THR A 100 2.46 0.11 -10.95
CA THR A 100 3.59 -0.31 -10.11
C THR A 100 3.18 -0.36 -8.65
N LEU A 101 3.40 -1.50 -7.99
CA LEU A 101 3.09 -1.70 -6.57
C LEU A 101 4.37 -1.69 -5.72
N LEU A 102 4.41 -0.85 -4.69
CA LEU A 102 5.47 -0.83 -3.69
C LEU A 102 4.91 -1.42 -2.39
N PHE A 103 5.37 -2.60 -1.98
CA PHE A 103 4.90 -3.28 -0.78
C PHE A 103 5.91 -3.20 0.36
N PHE A 104 5.51 -2.62 1.48
CA PHE A 104 6.32 -2.50 2.69
C PHE A 104 5.83 -3.50 3.75
N TRP A 105 6.70 -4.44 4.07
CA TRP A 105 6.43 -5.51 5.03
C TRP A 105 7.17 -5.29 6.35
N LEU A 106 6.66 -5.90 7.41
CA LEU A 106 7.28 -6.02 8.73
C LEU A 106 7.27 -7.49 9.12
N GLN A 107 8.32 -8.00 9.76
CA GLN A 107 8.54 -9.42 10.03
C GLN A 107 7.39 -10.12 10.78
N ASN A 108 6.65 -9.39 11.61
CA ASN A 108 5.52 -9.93 12.38
C ASN A 108 4.50 -8.85 12.78
N THR A 109 3.37 -9.31 13.34
CA THR A 109 2.25 -8.42 13.72
C THR A 109 2.55 -7.62 14.98
N GLU A 110 3.39 -8.16 15.87
CA GLU A 110 3.81 -7.56 17.13
C GLU A 110 4.58 -6.28 16.87
N LEU A 111 5.52 -6.31 15.91
CA LEU A 111 6.26 -5.13 15.48
C LEU A 111 5.34 -4.08 14.84
N ALA A 112 4.34 -4.50 14.06
CA ALA A 112 3.35 -3.59 13.50
C ALA A 112 2.55 -2.87 14.61
N LYS A 113 2.10 -3.61 15.63
CA LYS A 113 1.38 -3.09 16.81
C LYS A 113 2.27 -2.12 17.61
N GLU A 114 3.53 -2.49 17.84
CA GLU A 114 4.50 -1.66 18.55
C GLU A 114 4.76 -0.33 17.83
N ARG A 115 5.00 -0.37 16.53
CA ARG A 115 5.24 0.84 15.73
C ARG A 115 4.03 1.76 15.68
N VAL A 116 2.82 1.21 15.59
CA VAL A 116 1.61 2.04 15.69
C VAL A 116 1.51 2.68 17.08
N LYS A 117 1.82 1.95 18.15
CA LYS A 117 1.81 2.49 19.52
C LYS A 117 2.79 3.65 19.67
N ILE A 118 4.02 3.52 19.15
CA ILE A 118 5.02 4.61 19.16
C ILE A 118 4.48 5.82 18.40
N ARG A 119 4.00 5.65 17.17
CA ARG A 119 3.41 6.72 16.36
C ARG A 119 2.26 7.43 17.09
N VAL A 120 1.41 6.70 17.80
CA VAL A 120 0.31 7.28 18.60
C VAL A 120 0.84 8.12 19.75
N SER A 121 1.91 7.67 20.42
CA SER A 121 2.57 8.46 21.47
C SER A 121 3.18 9.77 20.95
N GLU A 122 3.50 9.83 19.66
CA GLU A 122 3.98 11.01 18.95
C GLU A 122 2.84 11.87 18.34
N GLY A 123 1.58 11.57 18.66
CA GLY A 123 0.40 12.33 18.21
C GLY A 123 -0.26 11.81 16.92
N GLY A 124 0.13 10.63 16.43
CA GLY A 124 -0.50 10.00 15.28
C GLY A 124 -1.83 9.30 15.59
N HIS A 125 -2.52 8.85 14.53
CA HIS A 125 -3.82 8.17 14.66
C HIS A 125 -3.71 6.76 15.29
N ASN A 126 -4.62 6.47 16.22
CA ASN A 126 -4.73 5.17 16.88
C ASN A 126 -5.49 4.14 16.04
N ILE A 127 -5.02 2.91 16.01
CA ILE A 127 -5.68 1.77 15.36
C ILE A 127 -5.68 0.60 16.33
N LEU A 128 -6.84 -0.04 16.49
CA LEU A 128 -6.99 -1.18 17.41
C LEU A 128 -6.08 -2.36 17.00
N PRO A 129 -5.43 -3.06 17.95
CA PRO A 129 -4.50 -4.16 17.66
C PRO A 129 -5.08 -5.27 16.77
N GLU A 130 -6.34 -5.65 16.99
CA GLU A 130 -7.06 -6.65 16.21
C GLU A 130 -7.33 -6.19 14.77
N VAL A 131 -7.51 -4.88 14.57
CA VAL A 131 -7.63 -4.28 13.23
C VAL A 131 -6.29 -4.33 12.50
N ILE A 132 -5.18 -4.04 13.20
CA ILE A 132 -3.82 -4.13 12.66
C ILE A 132 -3.53 -5.56 12.21
N GLU A 133 -3.76 -6.53 13.07
CA GLU A 133 -3.51 -7.96 12.80
C GLU A 133 -4.33 -8.46 11.61
N ARG A 134 -5.65 -8.21 11.62
CA ARG A 134 -6.52 -8.56 10.49
C ARG A 134 -6.05 -7.93 9.17
N ARG A 135 -5.65 -6.65 9.20
CA ARG A 135 -5.18 -5.93 8.00
C ARG A 135 -3.83 -6.46 7.52
N TYR A 136 -2.94 -6.82 8.43
CA TYR A 136 -1.64 -7.41 8.14
C TYR A 136 -1.81 -8.73 7.37
N ILE A 137 -2.57 -9.68 7.94
CA ILE A 137 -2.75 -11.01 7.33
C ILE A 137 -3.49 -10.91 5.99
N ARG A 138 -4.63 -10.20 5.95
CA ARG A 138 -5.40 -10.03 4.71
C ARG A 138 -4.63 -9.29 3.63
N GLY A 139 -3.82 -8.30 4.03
CA GLY A 139 -2.99 -7.53 3.10
C GLY A 139 -1.97 -8.42 2.39
N ILE A 140 -1.29 -9.30 3.13
CA ILE A 140 -0.34 -10.26 2.56
C ILE A 140 -1.04 -11.28 1.67
N LYS A 141 -2.18 -11.85 2.11
CA LYS A 141 -2.93 -12.79 1.26
C LYS A 141 -3.36 -12.16 -0.05
N ASN A 142 -3.98 -10.98 0.01
CA ASN A 142 -4.40 -10.29 -1.20
C ASN A 142 -3.21 -9.84 -2.07
N LEU A 143 -2.04 -9.53 -1.48
CA LEU A 143 -0.82 -9.25 -2.24
C LEU A 143 -0.53 -10.41 -3.20
N PHE A 144 -0.46 -11.64 -2.70
CA PHE A 144 -0.15 -12.81 -3.52
C PHE A 144 -1.32 -13.24 -4.42
N GLU A 145 -2.54 -13.32 -3.89
CA GLU A 145 -3.71 -13.84 -4.64
C GLU A 145 -4.22 -12.90 -5.72
N ILE A 146 -4.16 -11.58 -5.46
CA ILE A 146 -4.92 -10.59 -6.24
C ILE A 146 -3.99 -9.59 -6.90
N TYR A 147 -3.12 -8.96 -6.12
CA TYR A 147 -2.43 -7.75 -6.58
C TYR A 147 -1.18 -8.07 -7.40
N LEU A 148 -0.31 -8.98 -6.96
CA LEU A 148 0.88 -9.40 -7.72
C LEU A 148 0.52 -9.91 -9.13
N PRO A 149 -0.54 -10.70 -9.35
CA PRO A 149 -0.91 -11.14 -10.69
C PRO A 149 -1.36 -10.03 -11.64
N ILE A 150 -1.97 -8.95 -11.13
CA ILE A 150 -2.66 -7.95 -11.98
C ILE A 150 -1.86 -6.67 -12.23
N VAL A 151 -0.82 -6.38 -11.45
CA VAL A 151 0.05 -5.19 -11.66
C VAL A 151 1.16 -5.49 -12.67
N ASP A 152 1.67 -4.46 -13.34
CA ASP A 152 2.75 -4.62 -14.33
C ASP A 152 4.11 -4.77 -13.64
N GLY A 153 4.35 -4.05 -12.54
CA GLY A 153 5.56 -4.19 -11.73
C GLY A 153 5.28 -4.18 -10.24
N ALA A 154 6.17 -4.79 -9.46
CA ALA A 154 6.11 -4.73 -8.01
C ALA A 154 7.50 -4.67 -7.39
N LEU A 155 7.65 -3.93 -6.29
CA LEU A 155 8.83 -3.90 -5.45
C LEU A 155 8.40 -4.26 -4.02
N ILE A 156 9.10 -5.20 -3.39
CA ILE A 156 8.78 -5.68 -2.05
C ILE A 156 9.97 -5.35 -1.13
N PHE A 157 9.68 -4.70 -0.02
CA PHE A 157 10.66 -4.26 0.97
C PHE A 157 10.34 -4.83 2.36
N ASP A 158 11.37 -5.24 3.09
CA ASP A 158 11.32 -5.40 4.53
C ASP A 158 11.72 -4.08 5.20
N ASN A 159 10.86 -3.58 6.07
CA ASN A 159 11.09 -2.37 6.86
C ASN A 159 11.31 -2.65 8.35
N SER A 160 11.52 -3.91 8.75
CA SER A 160 11.56 -4.34 10.16
C SER A 160 12.66 -3.68 10.99
N GLU A 161 13.80 -3.38 10.36
CA GLU A 161 14.97 -2.79 11.01
C GLU A 161 15.05 -1.26 10.85
N GLY A 162 13.99 -0.63 10.34
CA GLY A 162 13.92 0.82 10.14
C GLY A 162 14.62 1.31 8.86
N GLN A 163 15.18 0.40 8.08
CA GLN A 163 15.71 0.66 6.73
C GLN A 163 14.91 -0.12 5.69
N HIS A 164 14.83 0.40 4.48
CA HIS A 164 14.18 -0.28 3.34
C HIS A 164 15.09 -1.37 2.78
N GLN A 165 14.94 -2.60 3.25
CA GLN A 165 15.67 -3.74 2.71
C GLN A 165 14.89 -4.35 1.54
N PHE A 166 15.48 -4.31 0.35
CA PHE A 166 14.85 -4.85 -0.85
C PHE A 166 14.79 -6.39 -0.81
N LEU A 167 13.61 -6.96 -1.00
CA LEU A 167 13.37 -8.41 -0.94
C LEU A 167 13.17 -9.03 -2.31
N ALA A 168 12.31 -8.44 -3.13
CA ALA A 168 11.93 -8.98 -4.42
C ALA A 168 11.38 -7.91 -5.36
N GLU A 169 11.49 -8.17 -6.65
CA GLU A 169 10.89 -7.36 -7.72
C GLU A 169 10.15 -8.25 -8.71
N LYS A 170 8.94 -7.81 -9.07
CA LYS A 170 8.25 -8.29 -10.27
C LYS A 170 8.57 -7.33 -11.40
N GLN A 171 9.20 -7.83 -12.46
CA GLN A 171 9.45 -7.07 -13.68
C GLN A 171 8.24 -7.10 -14.62
N ILE A 172 8.26 -6.23 -15.63
CA ILE A 172 7.15 -6.07 -16.60
C ILE A 172 6.85 -7.37 -17.35
N ASP A 173 7.87 -8.20 -17.58
CA ASP A 173 7.74 -9.52 -18.22
C ASP A 173 7.07 -10.57 -17.32
N GLY A 174 6.75 -10.21 -16.07
CA GLY A 174 6.08 -11.04 -15.09
C GLY A 174 7.01 -11.87 -14.22
N LEU A 175 8.33 -11.85 -14.45
CA LEU A 175 9.28 -12.59 -13.63
C LEU A 175 9.42 -11.95 -12.25
N LEU A 176 9.30 -12.77 -11.21
CA LEU A 176 9.56 -12.38 -9.82
C LEU A 176 10.99 -12.75 -9.46
N ASN A 177 11.86 -11.75 -9.39
CA ASN A 177 13.23 -11.89 -8.92
C ASN A 177 13.27 -11.73 -7.39
N ILE A 178 13.76 -12.74 -6.68
CA ILE A 178 13.87 -12.73 -5.22
C ILE A 178 15.34 -12.54 -4.84
N VAL A 179 15.63 -11.44 -4.15
CA VAL A 179 16.98 -11.09 -3.71
C VAL A 179 17.28 -11.68 -2.33
N ASN A 180 16.32 -11.62 -1.40
CA ASN A 180 16.46 -12.22 -0.08
C ASN A 180 15.45 -13.36 0.11
N GLN A 181 15.89 -14.59 -0.19
CA GLN A 181 15.03 -15.77 -0.16
C GLN A 181 14.48 -16.09 1.23
N GLU A 182 15.28 -15.91 2.28
CA GLU A 182 14.88 -16.22 3.66
C GLU A 182 13.72 -15.31 4.10
N LYS A 183 13.90 -13.99 3.99
CA LYS A 183 12.87 -13.01 4.37
C LYS A 183 11.65 -13.10 3.46
N PHE A 184 11.84 -13.35 2.16
CA PHE A 184 10.72 -13.57 1.25
C PHE A 184 9.91 -14.81 1.62
N ASN A 185 10.55 -15.92 1.99
CA ASN A 185 9.85 -17.12 2.46
C ASN A 185 9.09 -16.85 3.76
N LEU A 186 9.65 -16.08 4.69
CA LEU A 186 8.94 -15.65 5.90
C LEU A 186 7.68 -14.84 5.59
N LEU A 187 7.76 -13.89 4.64
CA LEU A 187 6.60 -13.16 4.15
C LEU A 187 5.57 -14.11 3.51
N LYS A 188 6.03 -15.00 2.61
CA LYS A 188 5.17 -15.93 1.87
C LYS A 188 4.50 -16.97 2.77
N ASN A 189 5.11 -17.32 3.91
CA ASN A 189 4.51 -18.23 4.89
C ASN A 189 3.17 -17.75 5.45
N TYR A 190 2.93 -16.43 5.51
CA TYR A 190 1.63 -15.87 5.90
C TYR A 190 0.54 -16.06 4.82
N TYR A 191 0.94 -16.37 3.60
CA TYR A 191 0.05 -16.73 2.50
C TYR A 191 -0.12 -18.25 2.39
N ASP A 192 0.96 -19.02 2.55
CA ASP A 192 0.93 -20.48 2.35
C ASP A 192 0.27 -21.26 3.50
N ASN A 193 0.26 -20.75 4.74
CA ASN A 193 -0.14 -21.51 5.94
C ASN A 193 -1.54 -21.20 6.50
N ASP A 194 -2.54 -20.93 5.66
CA ASP A 194 -3.95 -20.82 6.06
C ASP A 194 -4.94 -21.37 5.01
#